data_AF-A0A3L8DHN6-F1
#
_entry.id   AF-A0A3L8DHN6-F1
#
_cell.length_a   1.000
_cell.length_b   1.000
_cell.length_c   1.000
_cell.angle_alpha   90.00
_cell.angle_beta   90.00
_cell.angle_gamma   90.00
#
_symmetry.space_group_name_H-M   'P 1'
#
loop_
_entity.id
_entity.type
_entity.pdbx_description
1 polymer ?
#
loop_
_entity_poly.entity_id
_entity_poly.type
_entity_poly.pdbx_seq_one_letter_code
_entity_poly.pdbx_strand_id
1 'polypeptide(L)'
;MYIKFSSKPVGACHLAVAQVVSLALDFLELKGPAVLDLLVSNGPVVYSFLFLYIIASRHTDTIMNYEYYYGDIDGIDGLTKEVGKECEDEIIKQKELISLVKANPPLWNKRQREVFGRNFNKDLAWASAGAILKMSGSDAEKEFYKIRQRYGKERRKMTMSLKGKSGQSALPTYFPTWELYEICDTFLSPVVIPRKTSSNYMNAIPKPNSNEVPYSPTEFNVVVPEDVKSG
;
A
#
# COMPACT_ATOMS: atom_id res chain seq x y z
N MET A 1 -25.97 18.18 -15.10
CA MET A 1 -24.96 19.15 -14.64
C MET A 1 -23.62 18.40 -14.59
N TYR A 2 -22.80 18.51 -15.64
CA TYR A 2 -21.56 17.72 -15.77
C TYR A 2 -20.38 18.55 -15.26
N ILE A 3 -19.66 18.04 -14.27
CA ILE A 3 -18.44 18.65 -13.75
C ILE A 3 -17.28 18.25 -14.67
N LYS A 4 -16.78 19.22 -15.44
CA LYS A 4 -15.62 19.08 -16.32
C LYS A 4 -14.35 19.20 -15.47
N PHE A 5 -13.67 18.09 -15.18
CA PHE A 5 -12.36 18.11 -14.54
C PHE A 5 -11.29 18.47 -15.57
N SER A 6 -10.66 19.63 -15.35
CA SER A 6 -9.51 20.10 -16.11
C SER A 6 -8.26 19.36 -15.63
N SER A 7 -7.74 18.46 -16.47
CA SER A 7 -6.45 17.80 -16.29
C SER A 7 -5.33 18.83 -16.44
N LYS A 8 -4.65 19.18 -15.35
CA LYS A 8 -3.42 19.98 -15.40
C LYS A 8 -2.25 19.08 -15.88
N PRO A 9 -1.35 19.58 -16.73
CA PRO A 9 -0.22 18.80 -17.23
C PRO A 9 0.82 18.56 -16.13
N VAL A 10 0.97 17.30 -15.70
CA VAL A 10 1.98 16.84 -14.73
C VAL A 10 3.40 16.77 -15.34
N GLY A 11 3.53 17.04 -16.65
CA GLY A 11 4.79 16.88 -17.39
C GLY A 11 5.89 17.91 -17.09
N ALA A 12 5.56 19.09 -16.55
CA ALA A 12 6.54 20.17 -16.37
C ALA A 12 7.54 19.89 -15.23
N CYS A 13 7.11 19.21 -14.16
CA CYS A 13 7.99 18.92 -13.02
C CYS A 13 9.00 17.80 -13.33
N HIS A 14 8.62 16.82 -14.15
CA HIS A 14 9.52 15.72 -14.53
C HIS A 14 10.64 16.17 -15.46
N LEU A 15 10.35 17.08 -16.39
CA LEU A 15 11.35 17.59 -17.33
C LEU A 15 12.42 18.42 -16.62
N ALA A 16 12.03 19.21 -15.61
CA ALA A 16 12.96 20.01 -14.82
C ALA A 16 13.91 19.14 -13.98
N VAL A 17 13.42 18.06 -13.37
CA VAL A 17 14.27 17.14 -12.58
C VAL A 17 15.23 16.37 -13.48
N ALA A 18 14.78 15.90 -14.65
CA ALA A 18 15.64 15.23 -15.61
C ALA A 18 16.75 16.15 -16.14
N GLN A 19 16.43 17.41 -16.45
CA GLN A 19 17.41 18.41 -16.89
C GLN A 19 18.46 18.72 -15.80
N VAL A 20 18.06 18.82 -14.54
CA VAL A 20 19.00 19.05 -13.43
C VAL A 20 19.92 17.85 -13.20
N VAL A 21 19.41 16.61 -13.35
CA VAL A 21 20.22 15.39 -13.21
C VAL A 21 21.20 15.23 -14.38
N SER A 22 20.79 15.50 -15.62
CA SER A 22 21.70 15.52 -16.77
C SER A 22 22.79 16.58 -16.63
N LEU A 23 22.43 17.80 -16.23
CA LEU A 23 23.42 18.86 -15.99
C LEU A 23 24.39 18.50 -14.84
N ALA A 24 23.92 17.81 -13.81
CA ALA A 24 24.78 17.34 -12.71
C ALA A 24 25.74 16.22 -13.14
N LEU A 25 25.31 15.32 -14.03
CA LEU A 25 26.14 14.26 -14.60
C LEU A 25 27.18 14.80 -15.58
N ASP A 26 26.78 15.74 -16.46
CA ASP A 26 27.70 16.42 -17.38
C ASP A 26 28.76 17.25 -16.61
N PHE A 27 28.40 17.79 -15.44
CA PHE A 27 29.32 18.49 -14.53
C PHE A 27 30.28 17.54 -13.80
N LEU A 28 29.89 16.27 -13.60
CA LEU A 28 30.74 15.23 -12.99
C LEU A 28 31.71 14.61 -13.99
N GLU A 29 31.38 14.58 -15.29
CA GLU A 29 32.24 14.03 -16.34
C GLU A 29 33.36 15.00 -16.77
N LEU A 30 33.20 16.30 -16.48
CA LEU A 30 34.18 17.35 -16.73
C LEU A 30 34.83 17.86 -15.44
N LYS A 31 35.86 17.16 -14.96
CA LYS A 31 37.17 17.69 -14.47
C LYS A 31 37.77 16.80 -13.39
N GLY A 32 39.10 16.67 -13.44
CA GLY A 32 39.93 15.86 -12.55
C GLY A 32 40.00 16.33 -11.08
N PRO A 33 41.13 16.12 -10.38
CA PRO A 33 41.21 16.02 -8.92
C PRO A 33 40.75 17.23 -8.08
N ALA A 34 40.38 18.36 -8.69
CA ALA A 34 39.88 19.57 -8.02
C ALA A 34 38.40 19.48 -7.53
N VAL A 35 37.62 18.48 -7.98
CA VAL A 35 36.21 18.32 -7.54
C VAL A 35 36.10 17.80 -6.10
N LEU A 36 37.11 17.06 -5.64
CA LEU A 36 37.15 16.53 -4.26
C LEU A 36 37.27 17.65 -3.22
N ASP A 37 38.03 18.71 -3.50
CA ASP A 37 38.18 19.84 -2.58
C ASP A 37 36.90 20.69 -2.44
N LEU A 38 36.08 20.78 -3.50
CA LEU A 38 34.80 21.50 -3.47
C LEU A 38 33.71 20.73 -2.69
N LEU A 39 33.75 19.39 -2.74
CA LEU A 39 32.88 18.49 -1.98
C LEU A 39 33.17 18.54 -0.47
N VAL A 40 34.44 18.71 -0.08
CA VAL A 40 34.85 18.84 1.32
C VAL A 40 34.41 20.19 1.90
N SER A 41 34.48 21.28 1.13
CA SER A 41 34.10 22.63 1.58
C SER A 41 32.57 22.82 1.73
N ASN A 42 31.75 22.12 0.92
CA ASN A 42 30.28 22.27 0.91
C ASN A 42 29.52 21.05 1.44
N GLY A 43 30.20 20.18 2.21
CA GLY A 43 29.67 18.90 2.68
C GLY A 43 28.20 18.88 3.13
N PRO A 44 27.74 19.78 4.02
CA PRO A 44 26.37 19.75 4.54
C PRO A 44 25.29 19.90 3.46
N VAL A 45 25.56 20.70 2.44
CA VAL A 45 24.61 20.99 1.37
C VAL A 45 24.52 19.80 0.41
N VAL A 46 25.66 19.22 0.04
CA VAL A 46 25.71 18.08 -0.88
C VAL A 46 25.09 16.82 -0.27
N TYR A 47 25.33 16.56 1.03
CA TYR A 47 24.67 15.45 1.73
C TYR A 47 23.15 15.62 1.79
N SER A 48 22.66 16.85 1.95
CA SER A 48 21.22 17.13 1.97
C SER A 48 20.57 16.85 0.62
N PHE A 49 21.21 17.23 -0.49
CA PHE A 49 20.71 16.93 -1.85
C PHE A 49 20.76 15.44 -2.19
N LEU A 50 21.84 14.73 -1.85
CA LEU A 50 21.92 13.27 -2.01
C LEU A 50 20.86 12.54 -1.19
N PHE A 51 20.61 12.98 0.05
CA PHE A 51 19.59 12.40 0.91
C PHE A 51 18.18 12.64 0.35
N LEU A 52 17.88 13.85 -0.13
CA LEU A 52 16.61 14.15 -0.80
C LEU A 52 16.46 13.37 -2.12
N TYR A 53 17.53 13.17 -2.88
CA TYR A 53 17.52 12.34 -4.10
C TYR A 53 17.25 10.87 -3.79
N ILE A 54 17.85 10.31 -2.73
CA ILE A 54 17.58 8.94 -2.28
C ILE A 54 16.14 8.79 -1.80
N ILE A 55 15.59 9.77 -1.08
CA ILE A 55 14.19 9.77 -0.66
C ILE A 55 13.25 9.87 -1.86
N ALA A 56 13.53 10.79 -2.80
CA ALA A 56 12.73 10.98 -4.01
C ALA A 56 12.74 9.73 -4.90
N SER A 57 13.90 9.11 -5.11
CA SER A 57 14.06 7.89 -5.91
C SER A 57 13.28 6.71 -5.31
N ARG A 58 13.29 6.56 -3.97
CA ARG A 58 12.48 5.53 -3.28
C ARG A 58 10.98 5.80 -3.38
N HIS A 59 10.58 7.06 -3.53
CA HIS A 59 9.18 7.45 -3.61
C HIS A 59 8.61 7.26 -5.03
N THR A 60 9.40 7.47 -6.08
CA THR A 60 8.98 7.27 -7.48
C THR A 60 8.78 5.79 -7.83
N ASP A 61 9.60 4.87 -7.30
CA ASP A 61 9.39 3.41 -7.47
C ASP A 61 8.09 2.93 -6.83
N THR A 62 7.62 3.64 -5.79
CA THR A 62 6.37 3.32 -5.09
C THR A 62 5.15 3.92 -5.80
N ILE A 63 5.29 5.08 -6.45
CA ILE A 63 4.19 5.79 -7.12
C ILE A 63 3.96 5.27 -8.54
N MET A 64 5.01 4.95 -9.31
CA MET A 64 4.86 4.40 -10.68
C MET A 64 4.23 3.00 -10.72
N ASN A 65 4.21 2.28 -9.59
CA ASN A 65 3.49 1.00 -9.45
C ASN A 65 1.99 1.18 -9.12
N TYR A 66 1.55 2.39 -8.76
CA TYR A 66 0.17 2.64 -8.32
C TYR A 66 -0.73 3.14 -9.44
N GLU A 67 -0.21 3.94 -10.38
CA GLU A 67 -1.01 4.54 -11.47
C GLU A 67 -1.29 3.59 -12.64
N TYR A 68 -0.55 2.49 -12.80
CA TYR A 68 -0.81 1.49 -13.86
C TYR A 68 -1.97 0.52 -13.52
N TYR A 69 -2.58 0.62 -12.33
CA TYR A 69 -3.52 -0.38 -11.80
C TYR A 69 -4.98 0.07 -11.71
N TYR A 70 -5.34 1.19 -12.34
CA TYR A 70 -6.70 1.74 -12.39
C TYR A 70 -7.21 1.93 -13.84
N GLY A 71 -7.00 0.91 -14.68
CA GLY A 71 -7.71 0.79 -15.95
C GLY A 71 -8.90 -0.15 -15.79
N ASP A 72 -10.10 0.40 -15.95
CA ASP A 72 -11.43 -0.20 -15.96
C ASP A 72 -11.53 -1.68 -16.37
N ILE A 73 -12.21 -2.49 -15.54
CA ILE A 73 -12.65 -3.86 -15.88
C ILE A 73 -14.19 -3.94 -15.90
N ASP A 74 -14.87 -2.84 -16.23
CA ASP A 74 -16.32 -2.84 -16.41
C ASP A 74 -16.64 -2.78 -17.92
N GLY A 75 -16.84 -3.96 -18.52
CA GLY A 75 -17.64 -4.10 -19.73
C GLY A 75 -16.92 -4.64 -20.98
N ILE A 76 -16.60 -5.94 -21.00
CA ILE A 76 -16.51 -6.70 -22.26
C ILE A 76 -17.16 -8.07 -22.05
N ASP A 77 -18.45 -8.15 -22.38
CA ASP A 77 -19.16 -9.39 -22.61
C ASP A 77 -18.91 -9.82 -24.07
N GLY A 78 -18.13 -10.90 -24.24
CA GLY A 78 -17.98 -11.57 -25.54
C GLY A 78 -16.55 -11.78 -26.03
N LEU A 79 -15.79 -12.70 -25.40
CA LEU A 79 -14.78 -13.50 -26.11
C LEU A 79 -14.48 -14.80 -25.36
N THR A 80 -15.19 -15.88 -25.73
CA THR A 80 -15.20 -17.17 -25.03
C THR A 80 -14.21 -18.16 -25.67
N LYS A 81 -13.35 -18.72 -24.80
CA LYS A 81 -12.56 -19.99 -24.87
C LYS A 81 -11.03 -19.91 -24.96
N GLU A 82 -10.43 -19.02 -25.75
CA GLU A 82 -8.95 -18.94 -25.84
C GLU A 82 -8.35 -18.26 -24.59
N VAL A 83 -9.04 -17.25 -24.05
CA VAL A 83 -8.61 -16.45 -22.88
C VAL A 83 -8.65 -17.24 -21.56
N GLY A 84 -9.50 -18.27 -21.47
CA GLY A 84 -9.62 -19.10 -20.27
C GLY A 84 -8.37 -19.94 -19.99
N LYS A 85 -7.72 -20.43 -21.04
CA LYS A 85 -6.55 -21.31 -20.91
C LYS A 85 -5.30 -20.54 -20.47
N GLU A 86 -5.07 -19.36 -21.02
CA GLU A 86 -3.95 -18.50 -20.62
C GLU A 86 -4.08 -18.04 -19.15
N CYS A 87 -5.31 -17.82 -18.69
CA CYS A 87 -5.61 -17.49 -17.30
C CYS A 87 -5.31 -18.65 -16.34
N GLU A 88 -5.67 -19.89 -16.70
CA GLU A 88 -5.37 -21.07 -15.89
C GLU A 88 -3.85 -21.34 -15.80
N ASP A 89 -3.13 -21.25 -16.92
CA ASP A 89 -1.68 -21.43 -16.96
C ASP A 89 -0.95 -20.39 -16.10
N GLU A 90 -1.43 -19.15 -16.07
CA GLU A 90 -0.90 -18.10 -15.20
C GLU A 90 -1.14 -18.42 -13.72
N ILE A 91 -2.34 -18.86 -13.36
CA ILE A 91 -2.68 -19.25 -11.97
C ILE A 91 -1.79 -20.41 -11.51
N ILE A 92 -1.54 -21.41 -12.37
CA ILE A 92 -0.64 -22.53 -12.05
C ILE A 92 0.78 -22.02 -11.78
N LYS A 93 1.32 -21.15 -12.65
CA LYS A 93 2.64 -20.53 -12.42
C LYS A 93 2.69 -19.74 -11.12
N GLN A 94 1.63 -19.00 -10.77
CA GLN A 94 1.53 -18.27 -9.52
C GLN A 94 1.47 -19.21 -8.30
N LYS A 95 0.76 -20.34 -8.39
CA LYS A 95 0.73 -21.38 -7.34
C LYS A 95 2.13 -21.95 -7.10
N GLU A 96 2.86 -22.27 -8.17
CA GLU A 96 4.24 -22.75 -8.08
C GLU A 96 5.17 -21.69 -7.48
N LEU A 97 5.07 -20.43 -7.92
CA LEU A 97 5.83 -19.32 -7.33
C LEU A 97 5.58 -19.18 -5.83
N ILE A 98 4.32 -19.25 -5.40
CA ILE A 98 3.98 -19.19 -3.98
C ILE A 98 4.61 -20.36 -3.21
N SER A 99 4.59 -21.57 -3.78
CA SER A 99 5.22 -22.75 -3.17
C SER A 99 6.73 -22.56 -2.97
N LEU A 100 7.43 -22.07 -4.00
CA LEU A 100 8.87 -21.78 -3.94
C LEU A 100 9.19 -20.68 -2.92
N VAL A 101 8.39 -19.61 -2.87
CA VAL A 101 8.59 -18.54 -1.90
C VAL A 101 8.30 -19.01 -0.48
N LYS A 102 7.25 -19.81 -0.28
CA LYS A 102 6.91 -20.40 1.03
C LYS A 102 8.06 -21.26 1.57
N ALA A 103 8.72 -22.04 0.70
CA ALA A 103 9.90 -22.83 1.06
C ALA A 103 11.14 -21.99 1.44
N ASN A 104 11.14 -20.69 1.14
CA ASN A 104 12.23 -19.77 1.41
C ASN A 104 11.79 -18.60 2.34
N PRO A 105 11.67 -18.83 3.67
CA PRO A 105 11.21 -17.84 4.64
C PRO A 105 11.86 -16.45 4.56
N PRO A 106 13.17 -16.29 4.28
CA PRO A 106 13.79 -14.98 4.21
C PRO A 106 13.25 -14.05 3.10
N LEU A 107 12.59 -14.62 2.08
CA LEU A 107 11.99 -13.85 0.98
C LEU A 107 10.75 -13.09 1.44
N TRP A 108 9.95 -13.65 2.34
CA TRP A 108 8.64 -13.09 2.72
C TRP A 108 8.54 -12.71 4.20
N ASN A 109 9.33 -13.33 5.08
CA ASN A 109 9.33 -13.07 6.52
C ASN A 109 10.54 -12.22 6.93
N LYS A 110 10.31 -10.93 7.16
CA LYS A 110 11.35 -9.99 7.60
C LYS A 110 12.04 -10.41 8.90
N ARG A 111 11.32 -11.06 9.83
CA ARG A 111 11.89 -11.51 11.11
C ARG A 111 12.89 -12.64 10.92
N GLN A 112 12.68 -13.49 9.91
CA GLN A 112 13.59 -14.58 9.59
C GLN A 112 14.86 -14.07 8.89
N ARG A 113 14.84 -12.89 8.27
CA ARG A 113 16.05 -12.31 7.68
C ARG A 113 17.17 -12.13 8.71
N GLU A 114 16.82 -11.82 9.96
CA GLU A 114 17.78 -11.70 11.07
C GLU A 114 18.41 -13.05 11.42
N VAL A 115 17.63 -14.13 11.34
CA VAL A 115 18.06 -15.50 11.64
C VAL A 115 18.98 -16.07 10.56
N PHE A 116 18.69 -15.80 9.28
CA PHE A 116 19.52 -16.25 8.15
C PHE A 116 20.77 -15.38 7.96
N GLY A 117 20.88 -14.28 8.72
CA GLY A 117 22.07 -13.45 8.81
C GLY A 117 22.33 -12.54 7.60
N ARG A 118 23.44 -11.79 7.68
CA ARG A 118 23.91 -10.87 6.62
C ARG A 118 24.25 -11.57 5.30
N ASN A 119 24.46 -12.88 5.32
CA ASN A 119 24.94 -13.64 4.16
C ASN A 119 23.80 -14.18 3.28
N PHE A 120 22.53 -14.00 3.67
CA PHE A 120 21.42 -14.41 2.83
C PHE A 120 21.39 -13.57 1.54
N ASN A 121 21.71 -14.19 0.42
CA ASN A 121 21.65 -13.56 -0.89
C ASN A 121 20.23 -13.66 -1.46
N LYS A 122 19.47 -12.58 -1.28
CA LYS A 122 18.09 -12.46 -1.77
C LYS A 122 18.01 -12.59 -3.30
N ASP A 123 18.98 -12.02 -4.02
CA ASP A 123 18.98 -12.01 -5.49
C ASP A 123 19.20 -13.41 -6.03
N LEU A 124 20.08 -14.19 -5.40
CA LEU A 124 20.28 -15.60 -5.73
C LEU A 124 19.03 -16.45 -5.47
N ALA A 125 18.33 -16.21 -4.36
CA ALA A 125 17.10 -16.92 -4.03
C ALA A 125 15.98 -16.63 -5.05
N TRP A 126 15.82 -15.36 -5.46
CA TRP A 126 14.87 -14.99 -6.51
C TRP A 126 15.30 -15.52 -7.89
N ALA A 127 16.59 -15.46 -8.22
CA ALA A 127 17.11 -16.04 -9.46
C ALA A 127 16.84 -17.55 -9.52
N SER A 128 17.02 -18.27 -8.42
CA SER A 128 16.69 -19.70 -8.32
C SER A 128 15.19 -19.96 -8.51
N ALA A 129 14.31 -19.16 -7.89
CA ALA A 129 12.88 -19.31 -8.06
C ALA A 129 12.44 -19.00 -9.50
N GLY A 130 12.97 -17.93 -10.09
CA GLY A 130 12.72 -17.54 -11.47
C GLY A 130 13.20 -18.59 -12.47
N ALA A 131 14.38 -19.18 -12.26
CA ALA A 131 14.93 -20.22 -13.12
C ALA A 131 14.01 -21.45 -13.23
N ILE A 132 13.41 -21.87 -12.11
CA ILE A 132 12.44 -22.99 -12.08
C ILE A 132 11.19 -22.64 -12.92
N LEU A 133 10.73 -21.40 -12.83
CA LEU A 133 9.54 -20.90 -13.53
C LEU A 133 9.83 -20.34 -14.93
N LYS A 134 11.06 -20.47 -15.43
CA LYS A 134 11.52 -19.93 -16.71
C LYS A 134 11.29 -18.42 -16.86
N MET A 135 11.50 -17.66 -15.78
CA MET A 135 11.44 -16.19 -15.74
C MET A 135 12.67 -15.59 -15.03
N SER A 136 12.89 -14.29 -15.19
CA SER A 136 13.97 -13.62 -14.46
C SER A 136 13.66 -13.57 -12.96
N GLY A 137 14.69 -13.57 -12.11
CA GLY A 137 14.50 -13.41 -10.67
C GLY A 137 13.79 -12.11 -10.30
N SER A 138 14.07 -11.03 -11.03
CA SER A 138 13.37 -9.75 -10.86
C SER A 138 11.89 -9.82 -11.21
N ASP A 139 11.51 -10.59 -12.23
CA ASP A 139 10.10 -10.75 -12.60
C ASP A 139 9.38 -11.65 -11.60
N ALA A 140 10.02 -12.70 -11.11
CA ALA A 140 9.49 -13.53 -10.02
C ALA A 140 9.24 -12.70 -8.75
N GLU A 141 10.16 -11.79 -8.40
CA GLU A 141 9.96 -10.86 -7.28
C GLU A 141 8.76 -9.93 -7.50
N LYS A 142 8.65 -9.33 -8.69
CA LYS A 142 7.53 -8.44 -9.04
C LYS A 142 6.20 -9.17 -9.01
N GLU A 143 6.13 -10.38 -9.57
CA GLU A 143 4.92 -11.19 -9.56
C GLU A 143 4.50 -11.57 -8.14
N PHE A 144 5.44 -12.02 -7.31
CA PHE A 144 5.13 -12.30 -5.92
C PHE A 144 4.67 -11.05 -5.16
N TYR A 145 5.24 -9.88 -5.48
CA TYR A 145 4.80 -8.61 -4.90
C TYR A 145 3.33 -8.30 -5.25
N LYS A 146 2.92 -8.50 -6.52
CA LYS A 146 1.52 -8.35 -6.95
C LYS A 146 0.57 -9.27 -6.19
N ILE A 147 0.93 -10.55 -6.08
CA ILE A 147 0.18 -11.57 -5.31
C ILE A 147 0.03 -11.10 -3.86
N ARG A 148 1.12 -10.69 -3.23
CA ARG A 148 1.12 -10.23 -1.82
C ARG A 148 0.26 -8.98 -1.61
N GLN A 149 0.28 -8.03 -2.55
CA GLN A 149 -0.57 -6.84 -2.49
C GLN A 149 -2.06 -7.21 -2.59
N ARG A 150 -2.42 -8.11 -3.51
CA ARG A 150 -3.78 -8.61 -3.65
C ARG A 150 -4.24 -9.33 -2.38
N TYR A 151 -3.42 -10.23 -1.83
CA TYR A 151 -3.68 -10.88 -0.53
C TYR A 151 -3.95 -9.85 0.58
N GLY A 152 -3.12 -8.81 0.66
CA GLY A 152 -3.29 -7.75 1.65
C GLY A 152 -4.61 -6.97 1.51
N LYS A 153 -5.13 -6.81 0.30
CA LYS A 153 -6.45 -6.21 0.04
C LYS A 153 -7.58 -7.16 0.47
N GLU A 154 -7.50 -8.41 0.05
CA GLU A 154 -8.50 -9.45 0.36
C GLU A 154 -8.63 -9.66 1.87
N ARG A 155 -7.50 -9.76 2.58
CA ARG A 155 -7.49 -9.91 4.03
C ARG A 155 -8.12 -8.72 4.76
N ARG A 156 -7.94 -7.48 4.25
CA ARG A 156 -8.60 -6.29 4.80
C ARG A 156 -10.11 -6.38 4.64
N LYS A 157 -10.61 -6.77 3.47
CA LYS A 157 -12.06 -6.97 3.24
C LYS A 157 -12.65 -7.99 4.20
N MET A 158 -11.98 -9.14 4.34
CA MET A 158 -12.39 -10.19 5.28
C MET A 158 -12.41 -9.67 6.72
N THR A 159 -11.35 -8.98 7.16
CA THR A 159 -11.25 -8.41 8.52
C THR A 159 -12.31 -7.33 8.78
N MET A 160 -12.58 -6.48 7.79
CA MET A 160 -13.62 -5.45 7.88
C MET A 160 -15.01 -6.07 7.98
N SER A 161 -15.26 -7.18 7.28
CA SER A 161 -16.55 -7.88 7.35
C SER A 161 -16.84 -8.51 8.72
N LEU A 162 -15.79 -8.72 9.54
CA LEU A 162 -15.89 -9.18 10.93
C LEU A 162 -16.04 -8.01 11.91
N LYS A 163 -15.53 -6.83 11.57
CA LYS A 163 -15.52 -5.66 12.46
C LYS A 163 -16.95 -5.15 12.67
N GLY A 164 -17.41 -5.18 13.93
CA GLY A 164 -18.76 -4.74 14.33
C GLY A 164 -19.74 -5.86 14.62
N LYS A 165 -19.37 -7.12 14.39
CA LYS A 165 -20.14 -8.28 14.83
C LYS A 165 -19.54 -8.80 16.14
N SER A 166 -20.19 -8.53 17.27
CA SER A 166 -19.81 -9.06 18.58
C SER A 166 -20.50 -10.40 18.85
N GLY A 167 -19.74 -11.45 19.09
CA GLY A 167 -20.23 -12.79 19.43
C GLY A 167 -19.29 -13.89 18.91
N GLN A 168 -19.17 -15.01 19.64
CA GLN A 168 -18.34 -16.17 19.25
C GLN A 168 -18.77 -16.84 17.93
N SER A 169 -19.93 -16.48 17.39
CA SER A 169 -20.53 -17.00 16.16
C SER A 169 -20.56 -15.98 15.00
N ALA A 170 -19.81 -14.88 15.11
CA ALA A 170 -19.72 -13.88 14.05
C ALA A 170 -18.98 -14.42 12.82
N LEU A 171 -19.71 -14.98 11.86
CA LEU A 171 -19.16 -15.34 10.56
C LEU A 171 -18.89 -14.07 9.72
N PRO A 172 -17.76 -14.03 8.98
CA PRO A 172 -17.49 -12.95 8.05
C PRO A 172 -18.59 -12.92 6.99
N THR A 173 -19.09 -11.72 6.65
CA THR A 173 -19.99 -11.58 5.50
C THR A 173 -19.24 -11.80 4.19
N TYR A 174 -17.93 -11.54 4.19
CA TYR A 174 -17.09 -11.62 3.00
C TYR A 174 -16.22 -12.87 3.03
N PHE A 175 -16.34 -13.68 1.97
CA PHE A 175 -15.44 -14.79 1.68
C PHE A 175 -14.64 -14.47 0.41
N PRO A 176 -13.31 -14.53 0.46
CA PRO A 176 -12.48 -14.27 -0.71
C PRO A 176 -12.68 -15.37 -1.76
N THR A 177 -13.03 -14.98 -2.98
CA THR A 177 -13.20 -15.89 -4.14
C THR A 177 -11.89 -16.15 -4.89
N TRP A 178 -10.80 -15.53 -4.46
CA TRP A 178 -9.51 -15.62 -5.13
C TRP A 178 -8.79 -16.92 -4.78
N GLU A 179 -8.53 -17.77 -5.77
CA GLU A 179 -7.99 -19.13 -5.59
C GLU A 179 -6.66 -19.21 -4.82
N LEU A 180 -5.81 -18.18 -4.93
CA LEU A 180 -4.51 -18.17 -4.25
C LEU A 180 -4.60 -17.72 -2.79
N TYR A 181 -5.78 -17.29 -2.34
CA TYR A 181 -5.97 -16.73 -1.00
C TYR A 181 -5.60 -17.74 0.08
N GLU A 182 -6.13 -18.96 0.01
CA GLU A 182 -5.90 -20.00 1.03
C GLU A 182 -4.41 -20.37 1.12
N ILE A 183 -3.76 -20.54 -0.03
CA ILE A 183 -2.33 -20.89 -0.11
C ILE A 183 -1.49 -19.76 0.53
N CYS A 184 -1.79 -18.50 0.20
CA CYS A 184 -1.16 -17.33 0.80
C CYS A 184 -1.40 -17.25 2.31
N ASP A 185 -2.62 -17.52 2.75
CA ASP A 185 -3.01 -17.40 4.16
C ASP A 185 -2.23 -18.34 5.08
N THR A 186 -1.83 -19.51 4.57
CA THR A 186 -1.04 -20.49 5.34
C THR A 186 0.27 -19.96 5.91
N PHE A 187 0.86 -18.92 5.32
CA PHE A 187 2.17 -18.40 5.76
C PHE A 187 2.24 -16.87 5.84
N LEU A 188 1.44 -16.13 5.06
CA LEU A 188 1.41 -14.67 5.12
C LEU A 188 0.56 -14.14 6.27
N SER A 189 -0.37 -14.92 6.80
CA SER A 189 -1.26 -14.48 7.87
C SER A 189 -0.53 -13.99 9.15
N PRO A 190 0.52 -14.63 9.67
CA PRO A 190 1.25 -14.10 10.83
C PRO A 190 2.09 -12.86 10.51
N VAL A 191 2.43 -12.62 9.23
CA VAL A 191 3.39 -11.56 8.84
C VAL A 191 2.70 -10.29 8.34
N VAL A 192 1.56 -10.41 7.67
CA VAL A 192 0.84 -9.28 7.07
C VAL A 192 -0.10 -8.64 8.10
N ILE A 193 0.47 -7.86 9.02
CA ILE A 193 -0.31 -7.18 10.06
C ILE A 193 -0.99 -5.93 9.46
N PRO A 194 -2.32 -5.75 9.63
CA PRO A 194 -2.99 -4.51 9.26
C PRO A 194 -2.32 -3.32 9.96
N ARG A 195 -1.90 -2.31 9.20
CA ARG A 195 -1.39 -1.08 9.78
C ARG A 195 -2.50 -0.41 10.58
N LYS A 196 -2.29 -0.18 11.88
CA LYS A 196 -3.15 0.71 12.67
C LYS A 196 -2.96 2.12 12.13
N THR A 197 -3.93 2.61 11.37
CA THR A 197 -3.97 4.02 11.00
C THR A 197 -4.63 4.78 12.15
N SER A 198 -3.84 5.50 12.95
CA SER A 198 -4.40 6.56 13.80
C SER A 198 -4.78 7.71 12.89
N SER A 199 -6.07 7.82 12.59
CA SER A 199 -6.62 9.01 11.94
C SER A 199 -6.53 10.16 12.94
N ASN A 200 -5.66 11.14 12.69
CA ASN A 200 -5.64 12.42 13.42
C ASN A 200 -6.79 13.36 13.00
N TYR A 201 -7.74 12.88 12.19
CA TYR A 201 -8.99 13.60 12.03
C TYR A 201 -9.75 13.52 13.36
N MET A 202 -9.53 14.54 14.20
CA MET A 202 -10.54 14.98 15.16
C MET A 202 -11.81 15.14 14.33
N ASN A 203 -12.82 14.30 14.58
CA ASN A 203 -14.15 14.53 14.05
C ASN A 203 -14.48 15.97 14.40
N ALA A 204 -14.48 16.86 13.40
CA ALA A 204 -14.84 18.24 13.63
C ALA A 204 -16.25 18.18 14.21
N ILE A 205 -16.36 18.48 15.50
CA ILE A 205 -17.65 18.61 16.18
C ILE A 205 -18.45 19.55 15.28
N PRO A 206 -19.60 19.13 14.74
CA PRO A 206 -20.43 20.00 13.92
C PRO A 206 -20.64 21.27 14.72
N LYS A 207 -20.09 22.40 14.25
CA LYS A 207 -20.34 23.68 14.90
C LYS A 207 -21.86 23.84 14.93
N PRO A 208 -22.49 24.02 16.11
CA PRO A 208 -23.91 24.27 16.17
C PRO A 208 -24.18 25.47 15.27
N ASN A 209 -25.09 25.28 14.32
CA ASN A 209 -25.47 26.29 13.35
C ASN A 209 -26.07 27.45 14.15
N SER A 210 -25.39 28.58 14.22
CA SER A 210 -25.76 29.73 15.05
C SER A 210 -27.02 30.48 14.58
N ASN A 211 -27.87 29.82 13.79
CA ASN A 211 -29.13 30.34 13.30
C ASN A 211 -30.36 29.77 14.03
N GLU A 212 -30.15 29.00 15.11
CA GLU A 212 -31.24 28.71 16.05
C GLU A 212 -31.44 29.91 16.97
N VAL A 213 -32.51 30.64 16.69
CA VAL A 213 -33.07 31.69 17.55
C VAL A 213 -33.25 31.11 18.95
N PRO A 214 -32.85 31.83 20.01
CA PRO A 214 -33.02 31.38 21.38
C PRO A 214 -34.51 31.25 21.69
N TYR A 215 -35.00 30.02 21.76
CA TYR A 215 -36.27 29.74 22.41
C TYR A 215 -36.09 30.04 23.91
N SER A 216 -36.84 31.05 24.35
CA SER A 216 -37.03 31.41 25.75
C SER A 216 -37.33 30.17 26.60
N PRO A 217 -36.72 30.02 27.79
CA PRO A 217 -37.08 28.96 28.71
C PRO A 217 -38.55 29.15 29.09
N THR A 218 -39.41 28.24 28.65
CA THR A 218 -40.75 28.14 29.22
C THR A 218 -40.55 27.46 30.58
N GLU A 219 -40.76 28.22 31.64
CA GLU A 219 -40.73 27.77 33.02
C GLU A 219 -41.59 26.51 33.18
N PHE A 220 -40.94 25.36 33.38
CA PHE A 220 -41.60 24.19 33.91
C PHE A 220 -41.78 24.39 35.41
N ASN A 221 -42.95 24.88 35.80
CA ASN A 221 -43.40 24.81 37.19
C ASN A 221 -43.60 23.33 37.56
N VAL A 222 -42.58 22.77 38.22
CA VAL A 222 -42.69 21.48 38.90
C VAL A 222 -43.50 21.71 40.17
N VAL A 223 -44.80 21.46 40.09
CA VAL A 223 -45.67 21.35 41.27
C VAL A 223 -45.30 20.06 41.98
N VAL A 224 -44.62 20.19 43.12
CA VAL A 224 -44.37 19.09 44.06
C VAL A 224 -45.64 18.94 44.92
N PRO A 225 -46.29 17.77 44.94
CA PRO A 225 -47.33 17.49 45.92
C PRO A 225 -46.69 17.27 47.28
N GLU A 226 -47.05 18.10 48.26
CA GLU A 226 -46.94 17.74 49.67
C GLU A 226 -47.94 16.62 50.01
N ASP A 227 -47.72 15.98 51.16
CA ASP A 227 -48.42 14.82 51.73
C ASP A 227 -47.82 13.48 51.29
N VAL A 228 -47.25 12.65 52.19
CA VAL A 228 -47.96 12.08 53.34
C VAL A 228 -47.02 11.89 54.54
N LYS A 229 -47.33 12.55 55.65
CA LYS A 229 -47.06 12.06 57.01
C LYS A 229 -48.27 11.26 57.48
N SER A 230 -48.06 9.99 57.84
CA SER A 230 -48.90 9.13 58.69
C SER A 230 -48.23 7.76 58.66
N GLY A 231 -47.85 7.08 59.72
CA GLY A 231 -47.93 7.22 61.17
C GLY A 231 -47.20 6.01 61.77
#